data_AF-A0A131Z240-F1
#
_entry.id   AF-A0A131Z240-F1
#
_cell.length_a   1.000
_cell.length_b   1.000
_cell.length_c   1.000
_cell.angle_alpha   90.00
_cell.angle_beta   90.00
_cell.angle_gamma   90.00
#
_symmetry.space_group_name_H-M   'P 1'
#
loop_
_entity.id
_entity.type
_entity.pdbx_description
1 polymer ?
#
loop_
_entity_poly.entity_id
_entity_poly.type
_entity_poly.pdbx_seq_one_letter_code
_entity_poly.pdbx_strand_id
1 'polypeptide(L)'
;MSDPGEKVTSNDLFDGRLADIKELFRENLAELVPSLLAPENLLVKEINGRKLSCQELMIFFKAYVDVFKGGNLPMPTSMLLATANASNVAAMDKARQCYMSGVANRPRRDLGRLREFHRQQLAEAKKVFSDFPKMGSDAISSTTMDVLTKELEDLFDHLFKEEEDLIKVEQEEEARRERERLEEQKREEQRERERIEEKERAEAREAEMRREREAMLEREMALRKEAAAEQAELERRVEAERARGRERALEMHVEMQRERKELCEKIAELETSAKESRSNPLTRAFRAFGCILAAPLAAILHPPAAVELLEEAGEALSN
;
A
#
# COMPACT_ATOMS: atom_id res chain seq x y z
N MET A 1 64.61 -64.98 5.74
CA MET A 1 63.82 -65.09 4.49
C MET A 1 64.58 -66.02 3.56
N SER A 2 63.92 -67.04 3.02
CA SER A 2 64.55 -68.02 2.12
C SER A 2 64.95 -67.39 0.79
N ASP A 3 65.72 -68.12 -0.01
CA ASP A 3 66.04 -67.75 -1.39
C ASP A 3 64.80 -67.91 -2.31
N PRO A 4 64.48 -66.92 -3.19
CA PRO A 4 63.32 -66.99 -4.09
C PRO A 4 63.49 -67.98 -5.26
N GLY A 5 64.73 -68.38 -5.58
CA GLY A 5 65.07 -69.37 -6.60
C GLY A 5 65.71 -68.78 -7.86
N GLU A 6 66.45 -69.63 -8.59
CA GLU A 6 67.28 -69.23 -9.75
C GLU A 6 66.48 -68.55 -10.86
N LYS A 7 65.24 -69.00 -11.12
CA LYS A 7 64.35 -68.37 -12.09
C LYS A 7 63.97 -66.94 -11.75
N VAL A 8 64.03 -66.55 -10.47
CA VAL A 8 63.78 -65.18 -10.00
C VAL A 8 65.09 -64.39 -9.97
N THR A 9 66.21 -65.01 -9.56
CA THR A 9 67.48 -64.31 -9.35
C THR A 9 68.31 -64.11 -10.61
N SER A 10 68.11 -64.93 -11.65
CA SER A 10 69.00 -65.00 -12.82
C SER A 10 68.29 -64.77 -14.15
N ASN A 11 66.97 -64.58 -14.16
CA ASN A 11 66.20 -64.30 -15.38
C ASN A 11 65.76 -62.83 -15.42
N ASP A 12 66.37 -62.06 -16.32
CA ASP A 12 66.05 -60.63 -16.52
C ASP A 12 64.62 -60.39 -17.05
N LEU A 13 63.94 -61.44 -17.53
CA LEU A 13 62.57 -61.40 -18.03
C LEU A 13 61.54 -61.95 -17.02
N PHE A 14 61.91 -62.13 -15.76
CA PHE A 14 60.98 -62.59 -14.73
C PHE A 14 59.80 -61.62 -14.58
N ASP A 15 58.57 -62.14 -14.75
CA ASP A 15 57.33 -61.35 -14.81
C ASP A 15 56.47 -61.46 -13.53
N GLY A 16 57.00 -62.05 -12.46
CA GLY A 16 56.32 -62.14 -11.16
C GLY A 16 55.42 -63.36 -10.96
N ARG A 17 55.37 -64.33 -11.89
CA ARG A 17 54.53 -65.53 -11.75
C ARG A 17 54.91 -66.39 -10.54
N LEU A 18 53.90 -66.75 -9.74
CA LEU A 18 54.07 -67.57 -8.54
C LEU A 18 54.62 -68.99 -8.81
N ALA A 19 54.39 -69.54 -10.01
CA ALA A 19 54.87 -70.86 -10.38
C ALA A 19 56.40 -70.93 -10.53
N ASP A 20 57.04 -69.78 -10.78
CA ASP A 20 58.49 -69.68 -10.96
C ASP A 20 59.22 -69.27 -9.66
N ILE A 21 58.49 -69.02 -8.58
CA ILE A 21 59.01 -68.71 -7.24
C ILE A 21 59.01 -69.99 -6.40
N LYS A 22 60.12 -70.25 -5.69
CA LYS A 22 60.24 -71.39 -4.77
C LYS A 22 59.12 -71.40 -3.72
N GLU A 23 58.55 -72.58 -3.48
CA GLU A 23 57.44 -72.78 -2.55
C GLU A 23 57.76 -72.28 -1.13
N LEU A 24 58.91 -72.65 -0.58
CA LEU A 24 59.34 -72.20 0.74
C LEU A 24 59.47 -70.66 0.84
N PHE A 25 59.83 -69.98 -0.25
CA PHE A 25 59.86 -68.51 -0.27
C PHE A 25 58.44 -67.94 -0.20
N ARG A 26 57.50 -68.53 -0.93
CA ARG A 26 56.09 -68.12 -0.95
C ARG A 26 55.43 -68.33 0.41
N GLU A 27 55.72 -69.45 1.08
CA GLU A 27 55.25 -69.72 2.44
C GLU A 27 55.76 -68.66 3.43
N ASN A 28 57.06 -68.37 3.41
CA ASN A 28 57.63 -67.30 4.24
C ASN A 28 57.05 -65.92 3.92
N LEU A 29 56.74 -65.63 2.66
CA LEU A 29 56.12 -64.37 2.25
C LEU A 29 54.66 -64.28 2.73
N ALA A 30 53.93 -65.40 2.70
CA ALA A 30 52.57 -65.51 3.21
C ALA A 30 52.49 -65.30 4.73
N GLU A 31 53.57 -65.58 5.47
CA GLU A 31 53.71 -65.23 6.89
C GLU A 31 54.21 -63.79 7.09
N LEU A 32 55.22 -63.37 6.33
CA LEU A 32 55.87 -62.06 6.46
C LEU A 32 54.91 -60.91 6.16
N VAL A 33 54.12 -60.98 5.07
CA VAL A 33 53.26 -59.87 4.67
C VAL A 33 52.21 -59.55 5.74
N PRO A 34 51.44 -60.51 6.29
CA PRO A 34 50.56 -60.27 7.43
C PRO A 34 51.32 -59.82 8.69
N SER A 35 52.51 -60.38 8.97
CA SER A 35 53.30 -59.94 10.13
C SER A 35 53.66 -58.45 10.09
N LEU A 36 53.75 -57.84 8.90
CA LEU A 36 54.05 -56.42 8.71
C LEU A 36 52.81 -55.53 8.50
N LEU A 37 51.79 -56.03 7.78
CA LEU A 37 50.69 -55.22 7.26
C LEU A 37 49.31 -55.60 7.81
N ALA A 38 49.20 -56.63 8.66
CA ALA A 38 47.93 -56.92 9.34
C ALA A 38 47.49 -55.71 10.19
N PRO A 39 46.18 -55.44 10.30
CA PRO A 39 45.65 -54.25 10.99
C PRO A 39 46.22 -54.04 12.41
N GLU A 40 46.43 -55.12 13.15
CA GLU A 40 47.00 -55.16 14.50
C GLU A 40 48.50 -54.84 14.56
N ASN A 41 49.23 -55.00 13.45
CA ASN A 41 50.66 -54.76 13.34
C ASN A 41 50.98 -53.39 12.72
N LEU A 42 49.97 -52.65 12.24
CA LEU A 42 50.17 -51.33 11.64
C LEU A 42 50.55 -50.29 12.72
N LEU A 43 51.78 -49.80 12.62
CA LEU A 43 52.28 -48.74 13.48
C LEU A 43 51.93 -47.36 12.90
N VAL A 44 51.26 -46.54 13.70
CA VAL A 44 51.04 -45.13 13.35
C VAL A 44 52.39 -44.42 13.41
N LYS A 45 52.72 -43.61 12.39
CA LYS A 45 53.98 -42.87 12.37
C LYS A 45 54.03 -41.90 13.53
N GLU A 46 55.09 -41.98 14.32
CA GLU A 46 55.35 -41.07 15.42
C GLU A 46 56.62 -40.25 15.19
N ILE A 47 56.56 -38.97 15.58
CA ILE A 47 57.72 -38.08 15.72
C ILE A 47 57.62 -37.45 17.11
N ASN A 48 58.68 -37.58 17.92
CA ASN A 48 58.70 -37.18 19.33
C ASN A 48 57.63 -37.87 20.21
N GLY A 49 57.36 -39.16 19.97
CA GLY A 49 56.30 -39.90 20.69
C GLY A 49 54.87 -39.44 20.35
N ARG A 50 54.72 -38.62 19.30
CA ARG A 50 53.43 -38.12 18.86
C ARG A 50 53.04 -38.73 17.52
N LYS A 51 51.83 -39.30 17.48
CA LYS A 51 51.18 -39.81 16.28
C LYS A 51 50.89 -38.68 15.29
N LEU A 52 51.28 -38.90 14.04
CA LEU A 52 51.07 -37.95 12.95
C LEU A 52 49.83 -38.33 12.13
N SER A 53 49.07 -37.31 11.75
CA SER A 53 48.10 -37.42 10.67
C SER A 53 48.78 -37.40 9.28
N CYS A 54 48.05 -37.79 8.24
CA CYS A 54 48.56 -37.73 6.86
C CYS A 54 48.93 -36.30 6.42
N GLN A 55 48.17 -35.29 6.87
CA GLN A 55 48.44 -33.89 6.58
C GLN A 55 49.74 -33.43 7.22
N GLU A 56 49.98 -33.80 8.48
CA GLU A 56 51.21 -33.47 9.20
C GLU A 56 52.41 -34.20 8.59
N LEU A 57 52.25 -35.48 8.23
CA LEU A 57 53.30 -36.23 7.55
C LEU A 57 53.76 -35.53 6.26
N MET A 58 52.83 -34.94 5.50
CA MET A 58 53.17 -34.16 4.30
C MET A 58 53.96 -32.89 4.61
N ILE A 59 53.68 -32.22 5.75
CA ILE A 59 54.46 -31.05 6.20
C ILE A 59 55.91 -31.47 6.51
N PHE A 60 56.10 -32.54 7.28
CA PHE A 60 57.43 -33.08 7.56
C PHE A 60 58.15 -33.53 6.29
N PHE A 61 57.43 -34.19 5.37
CA PHE A 61 58.01 -34.66 4.11
C PHE A 61 58.57 -33.50 3.28
N LYS A 62 57.79 -32.43 3.10
CA LYS A 62 58.23 -31.22 2.38
C LYS A 62 59.46 -30.60 3.04
N ALA A 63 59.41 -30.41 4.36
CA ALA A 63 60.52 -29.83 5.11
C ALA A 63 61.81 -30.66 4.96
N TYR A 64 61.72 -31.99 5.01
CA TYR A 64 62.89 -32.85 4.81
C TYR A 64 63.39 -32.81 3.36
N VAL A 65 62.50 -32.94 2.37
CA VAL A 65 62.90 -32.82 0.96
C VAL A 65 63.66 -31.51 0.70
N ASP A 66 63.20 -30.40 1.28
CA ASP A 66 63.85 -29.11 1.15
C ASP A 66 65.28 -29.10 1.71
N VAL A 67 65.51 -29.75 2.84
CA VAL A 67 66.84 -29.90 3.44
C VAL A 67 67.79 -30.74 2.58
N PHE A 68 67.27 -31.72 1.83
CA PHE A 68 68.08 -32.63 0.99
C PHE A 68 68.36 -32.09 -0.42
N LYS A 69 67.85 -30.91 -0.80
CA LYS A 69 68.04 -30.34 -2.16
C LYS A 69 69.50 -30.02 -2.52
N GLY A 70 70.39 -29.88 -1.55
CA GLY A 70 71.77 -29.42 -1.75
C GLY A 70 72.76 -30.43 -2.34
N GLY A 71 72.33 -31.62 -2.77
CA GLY A 71 73.20 -32.65 -3.37
C GLY A 71 74.17 -33.36 -2.42
N ASN A 72 74.28 -32.87 -1.18
CA ASN A 72 75.07 -33.47 -0.10
C ASN A 72 74.16 -33.86 1.06
N LEU A 73 74.62 -34.78 1.90
CA LEU A 73 73.94 -35.13 3.14
C LEU A 73 73.85 -33.89 4.06
N PRO A 74 72.66 -33.54 4.57
CA PRO A 74 72.49 -32.39 5.44
C PRO A 74 73.13 -32.64 6.80
N MET A 75 73.63 -31.56 7.41
CA MET A 75 74.15 -31.63 8.78
C MET A 75 73.03 -32.03 9.75
N PRO A 76 73.31 -32.84 10.79
CA PRO A 76 72.31 -33.23 11.80
C PRO A 76 71.58 -32.05 12.45
N THR A 77 72.27 -30.91 12.62
CA THR A 77 71.69 -29.66 13.11
C THR A 77 70.64 -29.06 12.17
N SER A 78 70.87 -29.14 10.86
CA SER A 78 69.92 -28.71 9.83
C SER A 78 68.66 -29.58 9.85
N MET A 79 68.84 -30.90 10.00
CA MET A 79 67.72 -31.85 10.11
C MET A 79 66.87 -31.61 11.35
N LEU A 80 67.49 -31.30 12.49
CA LEU A 80 66.80 -30.96 13.72
C LEU A 80 66.02 -29.64 13.58
N LEU A 81 66.63 -28.62 12.97
CA LEU A 81 65.96 -27.35 12.69
C LEU A 81 64.75 -27.53 11.76
N ALA A 82 64.86 -28.34 10.71
CA ALA A 82 63.74 -28.61 9.82
C ALA A 82 62.61 -29.38 10.51
N THR A 83 62.93 -30.29 11.43
CA THR A 83 61.94 -30.97 12.26
C THR A 83 61.23 -29.99 13.19
N ALA A 84 62.00 -29.09 13.83
CA ALA A 84 61.45 -28.01 14.66
C ALA A 84 60.51 -27.11 13.86
N ASN A 85 60.95 -26.62 12.69
CA ASN A 85 60.14 -25.76 11.82
C ASN A 85 58.87 -26.48 11.34
N ALA A 86 58.97 -27.72 10.88
CA ALA A 86 57.82 -28.51 10.44
C ALA A 86 56.78 -28.70 11.55
N SER A 87 57.25 -28.97 12.78
CA SER A 87 56.35 -29.12 13.94
C SER A 87 55.63 -27.80 14.29
N ASN A 88 56.31 -26.66 14.16
CA ASN A 88 55.74 -25.33 14.38
C ASN A 88 54.71 -24.98 13.28
N VAL A 89 55.01 -25.29 12.02
CA VAL A 89 54.06 -25.09 10.91
C VAL A 89 52.81 -25.96 11.09
N ALA A 90 52.97 -27.21 11.50
CA ALA A 90 51.84 -28.09 11.80
C ALA A 90 50.98 -27.55 12.97
N ALA A 91 51.62 -26.99 14.00
CA ALA A 91 50.92 -26.35 15.12
C ALA A 91 50.13 -25.12 14.65
N MET A 92 50.76 -24.29 13.81
CA MET A 92 50.16 -23.09 13.23
C MET A 92 48.95 -23.43 12.36
N ASP A 93 49.07 -24.42 11.48
CA ASP A 93 47.97 -24.88 10.62
C ASP A 93 46.79 -25.41 11.46
N LYS A 94 47.07 -26.15 12.54
CA LYS A 94 46.03 -26.66 13.44
C LYS A 94 45.31 -25.54 14.17
N ALA A 95 46.04 -24.56 14.69
CA ALA A 95 45.48 -23.38 15.35
C ALA A 95 44.66 -22.51 14.38
N ARG A 96 45.16 -22.30 13.16
CA ARG A 96 44.44 -21.59 12.10
C ARG A 96 43.12 -22.27 11.76
N GLN A 97 43.13 -23.60 11.61
CA GLN A 97 41.92 -24.37 11.34
C GLN A 97 40.90 -24.24 12.47
N CYS A 98 41.34 -24.29 13.73
CA CYS A 98 40.48 -24.09 14.89
C CYS A 98 39.79 -22.72 14.84
N TYR A 99 40.57 -21.65 14.65
CA TYR A 99 40.03 -20.29 14.53
C TYR A 99 39.04 -20.15 13.36
N MET A 100 39.38 -20.68 12.17
CA MET A 100 38.49 -20.68 11.00
C MET A 100 37.17 -21.40 11.21
N SER A 101 37.20 -22.54 11.90
CA SER A 101 35.99 -23.28 12.20
C SER A 101 35.05 -22.51 13.13
N GLY A 102 35.59 -21.74 14.09
CA GLY A 102 34.79 -20.91 14.99
C GLY A 102 34.23 -19.67 14.32
N VAL A 103 35.05 -18.97 13.52
CA VAL A 103 34.65 -17.74 12.79
C VAL A 103 33.47 -17.95 11.85
N ALA A 104 33.24 -19.17 11.36
CA ALA A 104 32.06 -19.51 10.57
C ALA A 104 30.73 -19.19 11.30
N ASN A 105 30.70 -19.33 12.63
CA ASN A 105 29.52 -19.09 13.48
C ASN A 105 29.57 -17.72 14.20
N ARG A 106 30.23 -16.73 13.59
CA ARG A 106 30.40 -15.41 14.20
C ARG A 106 29.06 -14.69 14.43
N PRO A 107 28.96 -13.88 15.50
CA PRO A 107 27.86 -12.92 15.66
C PRO A 107 27.80 -11.93 14.50
N ARG A 108 26.59 -11.62 14.01
CA ARG A 108 26.34 -10.59 12.98
C ARG A 108 25.64 -9.39 13.57
N ARG A 109 25.77 -8.23 12.92
CA ARG A 109 25.11 -6.95 13.27
C ARG A 109 25.43 -6.37 14.65
N ASP A 110 26.35 -6.99 15.39
CA ASP A 110 26.84 -6.49 16.68
C ASP A 110 28.36 -6.55 16.70
N LEU A 111 28.98 -5.39 16.46
CA LEU A 111 30.43 -5.24 16.41
C LEU A 111 31.09 -5.46 17.78
N GLY A 112 30.40 -5.14 18.87
CA GLY A 112 30.91 -5.35 20.23
C GLY A 112 31.01 -6.83 20.55
N ARG A 113 29.94 -7.58 20.27
CA ARG A 113 29.92 -9.03 20.45
C ARG A 113 30.85 -9.75 19.48
N LEU A 114 31.01 -9.24 18.26
CA LEU A 114 31.96 -9.78 17.28
C LEU A 114 33.43 -9.64 17.75
N ARG A 115 33.81 -8.49 18.32
CA ARG A 115 35.15 -8.31 18.92
C ARG A 115 35.41 -9.26 20.08
N GLU A 116 34.42 -9.39 20.97
CA GLU A 116 34.54 -10.31 22.10
C GLU A 116 34.64 -11.77 21.64
N PHE A 117 33.86 -12.15 20.64
CA PHE A 117 33.93 -13.46 20.02
C PHE A 117 35.31 -13.71 19.38
N HIS A 118 35.85 -12.76 18.64
CA HIS A 118 37.21 -12.84 18.10
C HIS A 118 38.25 -13.05 19.20
N ARG A 119 38.18 -12.28 20.29
CA ARG A 119 39.10 -12.41 21.43
C ARG A 119 39.09 -13.82 22.01
N GLN A 120 37.91 -14.43 22.13
CA GLN A 120 37.75 -15.80 22.62
C GLN A 120 38.34 -16.82 21.63
N GLN A 121 38.02 -16.70 20.34
CA GLN A 121 38.53 -17.60 19.31
C GLN A 121 40.05 -17.48 19.12
N LEU A 122 40.60 -16.27 19.21
CA LEU A 122 42.04 -16.04 19.16
C LEU A 122 42.74 -16.68 20.37
N ALA A 123 42.16 -16.55 21.57
CA ALA A 123 42.69 -17.19 22.77
C ALA A 123 42.67 -18.72 22.66
N GLU A 124 41.58 -19.30 22.12
CA GLU A 124 41.46 -20.73 21.86
C GLU A 124 42.50 -21.21 20.85
N ALA A 125 42.67 -20.50 19.73
CA ALA A 125 43.69 -20.82 18.73
C ALA A 125 45.11 -20.75 19.29
N LYS A 126 45.43 -19.73 20.09
CA LYS A 126 46.72 -19.59 20.80
C LYS A 126 46.96 -20.74 21.78
N LYS A 127 45.89 -21.20 22.45
CA LYS A 127 45.96 -22.37 23.33
C LYS A 127 46.23 -23.64 22.53
N VAL A 128 45.51 -23.87 21.42
CA VAL A 128 45.74 -25.01 20.52
C VAL A 128 47.17 -25.03 20.01
N PHE A 129 47.72 -23.87 19.62
CA PHE A 129 49.12 -23.77 19.20
C PHE A 129 50.07 -24.13 20.36
N SER A 130 49.85 -23.56 21.55
CA SER A 130 50.71 -23.78 22.72
C SER A 130 50.73 -25.24 23.17
N ASP A 131 49.55 -25.86 23.28
CA ASP A 131 49.35 -27.24 23.72
C ASP A 131 49.85 -28.25 22.67
N PHE A 132 50.03 -27.83 21.42
CA PHE A 132 50.56 -28.70 20.36
C PHE A 132 52.01 -29.10 20.66
N PRO A 133 52.35 -30.40 20.64
CA PRO A 133 53.73 -30.83 20.85
C PRO A 133 54.63 -30.36 19.71
N LYS A 134 55.53 -29.43 20.02
CA LYS A 134 56.49 -28.81 19.10
C LYS A 134 57.92 -29.22 19.47
N MET A 135 58.81 -29.21 18.49
CA MET A 135 60.25 -29.37 18.69
C MET A 135 60.98 -28.03 18.49
N GLY A 136 62.15 -27.89 19.10
CA GLY A 136 63.02 -26.72 18.95
C GLY A 136 63.02 -25.82 20.18
N SER A 137 63.58 -24.63 20.03
CA SER A 137 63.66 -23.64 21.10
C SER A 137 62.37 -22.84 21.22
N ASP A 138 62.13 -22.29 22.41
CA ASP A 138 61.00 -21.39 22.68
C ASP A 138 61.01 -20.15 21.77
N ALA A 139 62.19 -19.72 21.28
CA ALA A 139 62.32 -18.62 20.35
C ALA A 139 61.59 -18.89 19.01
N ILE A 140 61.77 -20.07 18.41
CA ILE A 140 61.09 -20.43 17.15
C ILE A 140 59.58 -20.52 17.36
N SER A 141 59.17 -21.09 18.50
CA SER A 141 57.76 -21.18 18.89
C SER A 141 57.14 -19.79 19.09
N SER A 142 57.85 -18.87 19.74
CA SER A 142 57.39 -17.49 19.97
C SER A 142 57.25 -16.74 18.65
N THR A 143 58.26 -16.77 17.78
CA THR A 143 58.18 -16.09 16.47
C THR A 143 57.04 -16.64 15.62
N THR A 144 56.83 -17.96 15.62
CA THR A 144 55.70 -18.57 14.89
C THR A 144 54.36 -18.18 15.50
N MET A 145 54.26 -18.08 16.83
CA MET A 145 53.06 -17.58 17.52
C MET A 145 52.74 -16.13 17.15
N ASP A 146 53.76 -15.27 17.04
CA ASP A 146 53.59 -13.87 16.64
C ASP A 146 53.07 -13.77 15.20
N VAL A 147 53.64 -14.57 14.29
CA VAL A 147 53.17 -14.66 12.89
C VAL A 147 51.72 -15.16 12.84
N LEU A 148 51.39 -16.25 13.55
CA LEU A 148 50.02 -16.76 13.64
C LEU A 148 49.07 -15.69 14.17
N THR A 149 49.43 -15.02 15.27
CA THR A 149 48.58 -14.00 15.90
C THR A 149 48.27 -12.89 14.91
N LYS A 150 49.29 -12.37 14.23
CA LYS A 150 49.15 -11.32 13.24
C LYS A 150 48.26 -11.77 12.07
N GLU A 151 48.46 -12.98 11.54
CA GLU A 151 47.61 -13.51 10.47
C GLU A 151 46.13 -13.59 10.87
N LEU A 152 45.85 -14.00 12.11
CA LEU A 152 44.48 -14.11 12.62
C LEU A 152 43.84 -12.74 12.91
N GLU A 153 44.64 -11.77 13.37
CA GLU A 153 44.23 -10.37 13.56
C GLU A 153 43.93 -9.71 12.21
N ASP A 154 44.83 -9.83 11.22
CA ASP A 154 44.63 -9.30 9.87
C ASP A 154 43.33 -9.86 9.28
N LEU A 155 43.08 -11.16 9.41
CA LEU A 155 41.84 -11.76 8.93
C LEU A 155 40.59 -11.26 9.67
N PHE A 156 40.71 -11.00 10.98
CA PHE A 156 39.63 -10.39 11.73
C PHE A 156 39.35 -8.97 11.29
N ASP A 157 40.36 -8.15 11.00
CA ASP A 157 40.19 -6.78 10.53
C ASP A 157 39.39 -6.72 9.23
N HIS A 158 39.67 -7.65 8.30
CA HIS A 158 38.89 -7.79 7.07
C HIS A 158 37.42 -8.11 7.37
N LEU A 159 37.17 -9.12 8.22
CA LEU A 159 35.80 -9.52 8.60
C LEU A 159 35.06 -8.42 9.37
N PHE A 160 35.76 -7.70 10.24
CA PHE A 160 35.19 -6.62 11.03
C PHE A 160 34.74 -5.47 10.13
N LYS A 161 35.56 -5.11 9.14
CA LYS A 161 35.23 -4.08 8.15
C LYS A 161 34.05 -4.48 7.28
N GLU A 162 33.99 -5.73 6.83
CA GLU A 162 32.85 -6.27 6.08
C GLU A 162 31.53 -6.13 6.86
N GLU A 163 31.53 -6.52 8.14
CA GLU A 163 30.33 -6.41 8.99
C GLU A 163 29.98 -4.94 9.31
N GLU A 164 30.98 -4.07 9.49
CA GLU A 164 30.77 -2.63 9.69
C GLU A 164 30.09 -1.98 8.47
N ASP A 165 30.55 -2.30 7.26
CA ASP A 165 29.99 -1.76 6.02
C ASP A 165 28.56 -2.28 5.78
N LEU A 166 28.29 -3.56 6.11
CA LEU A 166 26.94 -4.11 6.08
C LEU A 166 25.98 -3.37 7.02
N ILE A 167 26.42 -3.07 8.25
CA ILE A 167 25.60 -2.31 9.22
C ILE A 167 25.31 -0.91 8.70
N LYS A 168 26.29 -0.23 8.09
CA LYS A 168 26.10 1.11 7.50
C LYS A 168 25.06 1.09 6.38
N VAL A 169 25.16 0.13 5.46
CA VAL A 169 24.18 -0.02 4.37
C VAL A 169 22.78 -0.30 4.92
N GLU A 170 22.65 -1.17 5.92
CA GLU A 170 21.35 -1.43 6.57
C GLU A 170 20.78 -0.16 7.22
N GLN A 171 21.60 0.64 7.90
CA GLN A 171 21.18 1.91 8.52
C GLN A 171 20.78 2.98 7.49
N GLU A 172 21.52 3.10 6.40
CA GLU A 172 21.20 4.03 5.31
C GLU A 172 19.88 3.66 4.61
N GLU A 173 19.67 2.37 4.38
CA GLU A 173 18.42 1.83 3.83
C GLU A 173 17.23 2.07 4.77
N GLU A 174 17.38 1.86 6.07
CA GLU A 174 16.35 2.16 7.07
C GLU A 174 16.02 3.65 7.13
N ALA A 175 17.04 4.52 7.12
CA ALA A 175 16.85 5.96 7.08
C ALA A 175 16.16 6.42 5.78
N ARG A 176 16.47 5.80 4.64
CA ARG A 176 15.79 6.08 3.37
C ARG A 176 14.30 5.73 3.45
N ARG A 177 13.97 4.55 3.99
CA ARG A 177 12.57 4.12 4.19
C ARG A 177 11.82 5.04 5.15
N GLU A 178 12.47 5.51 6.21
CA GLU A 178 11.86 6.45 7.15
C GLU A 178 11.58 7.81 6.50
N ARG A 179 12.50 8.32 5.67
CA ARG A 179 12.29 9.56 4.89
C ARG A 179 11.15 9.43 3.91
N GLU A 180 11.08 8.32 3.17
CA GLU A 180 9.98 8.03 2.24
C GLU A 180 8.62 8.04 2.96
N ARG A 181 8.53 7.39 4.13
CA ARG A 181 7.31 7.40 4.96
C ARG A 181 6.93 8.80 5.43
N LEU A 182 7.91 9.60 5.86
CA LEU A 182 7.66 10.97 6.30
C LEU A 182 7.21 11.87 5.14
N GLU A 183 7.78 11.70 3.96
CA GLU A 183 7.36 12.40 2.74
C GLU A 183 5.95 12.00 2.32
N GLU A 184 5.60 10.72 2.42
CA GLU A 184 4.25 10.22 2.13
C GLU A 184 3.23 10.80 3.11
N GLN A 185 3.53 10.81 4.41
CA GLN A 185 2.70 11.44 5.43
C GLN A 185 2.47 12.93 5.15
N LYS A 186 3.52 13.69 4.81
CA LYS A 186 3.39 15.10 4.44
C LYS A 186 2.51 15.30 3.20
N ARG A 187 2.65 14.42 2.19
CA ARG A 187 1.79 14.44 0.99
C ARG A 187 0.33 14.13 1.33
N GLU A 188 0.08 13.21 2.27
CA GLU A 188 -1.26 12.90 2.75
C GLU A 188 -1.89 14.05 3.51
N GLU A 189 -1.15 14.66 4.45
CA GLU A 189 -1.59 15.84 5.19
C GLU A 189 -1.88 17.01 4.24
N GLN A 190 -1.05 17.21 3.22
CA GLN A 190 -1.31 18.24 2.21
C GLN A 190 -2.60 17.96 1.43
N ARG A 191 -2.81 16.72 0.96
CA ARG A 191 -4.05 16.31 0.28
C ARG A 191 -5.28 16.50 1.17
N GLU A 192 -5.15 16.24 2.48
CA GLU A 192 -6.23 16.43 3.42
C GLU A 192 -6.56 17.91 3.63
N ARG A 193 -5.55 18.76 3.77
CA ARG A 193 -5.72 20.22 3.83
C ARG A 193 -6.41 20.75 2.57
N GLU A 194 -5.96 20.32 1.39
CA GLU A 194 -6.58 20.70 0.11
C GLU A 194 -8.05 20.26 0.04
N ARG A 195 -8.39 19.05 0.49
CA ARG A 195 -9.78 18.58 0.58
C ARG A 195 -10.63 19.40 1.54
N ILE A 196 -10.08 19.79 2.69
CA ILE A 196 -10.77 20.64 3.67
C ILE A 196 -11.02 22.02 3.06
N GLU A 197 -10.00 22.63 2.47
CA GLU A 197 -10.12 23.94 1.81
C GLU A 197 -11.13 23.90 0.65
N GLU A 198 -11.13 22.84 -0.16
CA GLU A 198 -12.09 22.68 -1.26
C GLU A 198 -13.53 22.55 -0.73
N LYS A 199 -13.72 21.77 0.35
CA LYS A 199 -15.01 21.61 1.01
C LYS A 199 -15.50 22.93 1.60
N GLU A 200 -14.64 23.67 2.30
CA GLU A 200 -14.98 25.00 2.83
C GLU A 200 -15.35 25.98 1.71
N ARG A 201 -14.61 25.98 0.59
CA ARG A 201 -14.95 26.80 -0.59
C ARG A 201 -16.26 26.39 -1.23
N ALA A 202 -16.58 25.09 -1.26
CA ALA A 202 -17.86 24.59 -1.77
C ALA A 202 -19.02 24.99 -0.86
N GLU A 203 -18.88 24.81 0.46
CA GLU A 203 -19.88 25.23 1.46
C GLU A 203 -20.10 26.75 1.42
N ALA A 204 -19.04 27.56 1.23
CA ALA A 204 -19.16 29.00 1.07
C ALA A 204 -19.96 29.38 -0.20
N ARG A 205 -19.68 28.73 -1.34
CA ARG A 205 -20.45 28.93 -2.58
C ARG A 205 -21.90 28.51 -2.43
N GLU A 206 -22.18 27.38 -1.78
CA GLU A 206 -23.55 26.94 -1.51
C GLU A 206 -24.29 27.91 -0.58
N ALA A 207 -23.63 28.42 0.46
CA ALA A 207 -24.20 29.42 1.36
C ALA A 207 -24.50 30.74 0.64
N GLU A 208 -23.64 31.17 -0.28
CA GLU A 208 -23.88 32.33 -1.14
C GLU A 208 -25.10 32.10 -2.05
N MET A 209 -25.14 30.99 -2.77
CA MET A 209 -26.29 30.62 -3.61
C MET A 209 -27.59 30.51 -2.80
N ARG A 210 -27.52 30.02 -1.57
CA ARG A 210 -28.67 29.95 -0.66
C ARG A 210 -29.14 31.33 -0.26
N ARG A 211 -28.24 32.25 0.10
CA ARG A 211 -28.58 33.65 0.41
C ARG A 211 -29.20 34.36 -0.79
N GLU A 212 -28.68 34.13 -2.00
CA GLU A 212 -29.26 34.68 -3.23
C GLU A 212 -30.67 34.15 -3.48
N ARG A 213 -30.91 32.85 -3.30
CA ARG A 213 -32.24 32.24 -3.41
C ARG A 213 -33.21 32.81 -2.37
N GLU A 214 -32.77 32.96 -1.13
CA GLU A 214 -33.57 33.58 -0.06
C GLU A 214 -33.91 35.05 -0.41
N ALA A 215 -32.94 35.84 -0.88
CA ALA A 215 -33.17 37.21 -1.33
C ALA A 215 -34.08 37.31 -2.57
N MET A 216 -33.98 36.35 -3.50
CA MET A 216 -34.87 36.26 -4.66
C MET A 216 -36.30 35.95 -4.23
N LEU A 217 -36.50 35.00 -3.33
CA LEU A 217 -37.82 34.68 -2.77
C LEU A 217 -38.41 35.87 -2.02
N GLU A 218 -37.62 36.61 -1.24
CA GLU A 218 -38.08 37.84 -0.59
C GLU A 218 -38.52 38.89 -1.60
N ARG A 219 -37.76 39.09 -2.69
CA ARG A 219 -38.14 40.01 -3.78
C ARG A 219 -39.42 39.54 -4.49
N GLU A 220 -39.56 38.26 -4.78
CA GLU A 220 -40.77 37.70 -5.40
C GLU A 220 -42.00 37.88 -4.49
N MET A 221 -41.84 37.64 -3.19
CA MET A 221 -42.91 37.85 -2.19
C MET A 221 -43.30 39.32 -2.07
N ALA A 222 -42.34 40.25 -2.12
CA ALA A 222 -42.61 41.68 -2.14
C ALA A 222 -43.40 42.08 -3.39
N LEU A 223 -42.98 41.63 -4.58
CA LEU A 223 -43.68 41.88 -5.83
C LEU A 223 -45.10 41.28 -5.84
N ARG A 224 -45.27 40.05 -5.35
CA ARG A 224 -46.60 39.43 -5.19
C ARG A 224 -47.50 40.25 -4.25
N LYS A 225 -46.94 40.77 -3.16
CA LYS A 225 -47.68 41.59 -2.20
C LYS A 225 -48.09 42.94 -2.80
N GLU A 226 -47.21 43.57 -3.57
CA GLU A 226 -47.51 44.79 -4.32
C GLU A 226 -48.60 44.53 -5.38
N ALA A 227 -48.43 43.49 -6.20
CA ALA A 227 -49.44 43.09 -7.18
C ALA A 227 -50.80 42.78 -6.54
N ALA A 228 -50.83 42.05 -5.41
CA ALA A 228 -52.06 41.78 -4.67
C ALA A 228 -52.69 43.06 -4.09
N ALA A 229 -51.87 44.02 -3.65
CA ALA A 229 -52.36 45.32 -3.18
C ALA A 229 -52.95 46.15 -4.32
N GLU A 230 -52.29 46.19 -5.49
CA GLU A 230 -52.80 46.84 -6.70
C GLU A 230 -54.10 46.19 -7.19
N GLN A 231 -54.15 44.86 -7.19
CA GLN A 231 -55.32 44.08 -7.60
C GLN A 231 -56.49 44.31 -6.65
N ALA A 232 -56.25 44.34 -5.33
CA ALA A 232 -57.26 44.70 -4.33
C ALA A 232 -57.72 46.16 -4.46
N GLU A 233 -56.84 47.10 -4.82
CA GLU A 233 -57.23 48.48 -5.10
C GLU A 233 -58.11 48.56 -6.35
N LEU A 234 -57.74 47.84 -7.41
CA LEU A 234 -58.50 47.76 -8.64
C LEU A 234 -59.89 47.14 -8.41
N GLU A 235 -59.97 46.06 -7.63
CA GLU A 235 -61.24 45.44 -7.23
C GLU A 235 -62.11 46.41 -6.45
N ARG A 236 -61.56 47.13 -5.47
CA ARG A 236 -62.30 48.18 -4.74
C ARG A 236 -62.80 49.28 -5.66
N ARG A 237 -62.00 49.71 -6.65
CA ARG A 237 -62.41 50.70 -7.66
C ARG A 237 -63.54 50.18 -8.54
N VAL A 238 -63.46 48.93 -8.99
CA VAL A 238 -64.51 48.28 -9.79
C VAL A 238 -65.79 48.11 -8.97
N GLU A 239 -65.69 47.70 -7.71
CA GLU A 239 -66.85 47.59 -6.81
C GLU A 239 -67.49 48.94 -6.53
N ALA A 240 -66.69 50.00 -6.31
CA ALA A 240 -67.18 51.35 -6.16
C ALA A 240 -67.90 51.87 -7.42
N GLU A 241 -67.36 51.61 -8.60
CA GLU A 241 -68.04 51.94 -9.87
C GLU A 241 -69.32 51.10 -10.07
N ARG A 242 -69.32 49.81 -9.73
CA ARG A 242 -70.53 48.97 -9.74
C ARG A 242 -71.57 49.46 -8.72
N ALA A 243 -71.17 49.99 -7.58
CA ALA A 243 -72.06 50.60 -6.60
C ALA A 243 -72.66 51.90 -7.15
N ARG A 244 -71.83 52.78 -7.73
CA ARG A 244 -72.29 54.00 -8.41
C ARG A 244 -73.21 53.70 -9.59
N GLY A 245 -72.93 52.65 -10.37
CA GLY A 245 -73.81 52.20 -11.45
C GLY A 245 -75.15 51.70 -10.94
N ARG A 246 -75.16 50.96 -9.82
CA ARG A 246 -76.40 50.53 -9.13
C ARG A 246 -77.20 51.72 -8.61
N GLU A 247 -76.53 52.73 -8.06
CA GLU A 247 -77.14 53.96 -7.55
C GLU A 247 -77.78 54.77 -8.68
N ARG A 248 -77.06 55.00 -9.79
CA ARG A 248 -77.61 55.64 -11.00
C ARG A 248 -78.79 54.86 -11.59
N ALA A 249 -78.73 53.52 -11.59
CA ALA A 249 -79.84 52.69 -12.06
C ALA A 249 -81.07 52.83 -11.14
N LEU A 250 -80.86 52.95 -9.83
CA LEU A 250 -81.92 53.24 -8.87
C LEU A 250 -82.52 54.62 -9.09
N GLU A 251 -81.68 55.66 -9.26
CA GLU A 251 -82.12 57.02 -9.57
C GLU A 251 -82.93 57.08 -10.86
N MET A 252 -82.43 56.46 -11.93
CA MET A 252 -83.13 56.38 -13.21
C MET A 252 -84.45 55.61 -13.08
N HIS A 253 -84.50 54.56 -12.26
CA HIS A 253 -85.75 53.85 -11.97
C HIS A 253 -86.73 54.72 -11.16
N VAL A 254 -86.25 55.54 -10.22
CA VAL A 254 -87.08 56.49 -9.47
C VAL A 254 -87.62 57.60 -10.38
N GLU A 255 -86.79 58.15 -11.28
CA GLU A 255 -87.25 59.11 -12.29
C GLU A 255 -88.28 58.50 -13.22
N MET A 256 -88.03 57.29 -13.74
CA MET A 256 -88.96 56.61 -14.64
C MET A 256 -90.31 56.33 -13.95
N GLN A 257 -90.31 56.05 -12.65
CA GLN A 257 -91.56 55.92 -11.87
C GLN A 257 -92.27 57.26 -11.69
N ARG A 258 -91.52 58.37 -11.54
CA ARG A 258 -92.07 59.72 -11.45
C ARG A 258 -92.70 60.16 -12.78
N GLU A 259 -92.01 59.96 -13.90
CA GLU A 259 -92.54 60.21 -15.25
C GLU A 259 -93.78 59.35 -15.53
N ARG A 260 -93.76 58.07 -15.13
CA ARG A 260 -94.91 57.17 -15.27
C ARG A 260 -96.10 57.63 -14.43
N LYS A 261 -95.85 58.23 -13.26
CA LYS A 261 -96.89 58.81 -12.39
C LYS A 261 -97.48 60.09 -13.01
N GLU A 262 -96.65 60.98 -13.55
CA GLU A 262 -97.11 62.16 -14.31
C GLU A 262 -97.90 61.76 -15.57
N LEU A 263 -97.49 60.69 -16.27
CA LEU A 263 -98.25 60.14 -17.39
C LEU A 263 -99.60 59.57 -16.93
N CYS A 264 -99.66 58.89 -15.78
CA CYS A 264 -100.92 58.40 -15.22
C CYS A 264 -101.85 59.55 -14.79
N GLU A 265 -101.31 60.64 -14.26
CA GLU A 265 -102.08 61.84 -13.91
C GLU A 265 -102.64 62.53 -15.17
N LYS A 266 -101.85 62.65 -16.25
CA LYS A 266 -102.33 63.14 -17.56
C LYS A 266 -103.38 62.22 -18.21
N ILE A 267 -103.26 60.90 -18.06
CA ILE A 267 -104.28 59.95 -18.53
C ILE A 267 -105.56 60.09 -17.72
N ALA A 268 -105.47 60.31 -16.40
CA ALA A 268 -106.63 60.54 -15.54
C ALA A 268 -107.37 61.86 -15.88
N GLU A 269 -106.65 62.91 -16.27
CA GLU A 269 -107.22 64.17 -16.78
C GLU A 269 -107.91 64.02 -18.14
N LEU A 270 -107.37 63.18 -19.02
CA LEU A 270 -108.01 62.86 -20.30
C LEU A 270 -109.26 61.97 -20.12
N GLU A 271 -109.27 61.07 -19.13
CA GLU A 271 -110.43 60.23 -18.81
C GLU A 271 -111.56 60.99 -18.10
N THR A 272 -111.26 62.02 -17.32
CA THR A 272 -112.28 62.94 -16.77
C THR A 272 -112.84 63.86 -17.86
N SER A 273 -112.02 64.33 -18.79
CA SER A 273 -112.48 65.08 -19.98
C SER A 273 -113.33 64.22 -20.93
N ALA A 274 -113.05 62.91 -21.05
CA ALA A 274 -113.84 61.98 -21.85
C ALA A 274 -115.18 61.54 -21.20
N LYS A 275 -115.37 61.77 -19.89
CA LYS A 275 -116.60 61.42 -19.15
C LYS A 275 -117.71 62.48 -19.24
N GLU A 276 -117.42 63.71 -19.63
CA GLU A 276 -118.44 64.76 -19.81
C GLU A 276 -119.16 64.73 -21.17
N SER A 277 -118.73 63.88 -22.11
CA SER A 277 -119.25 63.89 -23.50
C SER A 277 -120.04 62.64 -23.91
N ARG A 278 -120.58 61.84 -22.97
CA ARG A 278 -121.37 60.64 -23.30
C ARG A 278 -122.74 60.60 -22.62
N SER A 279 -123.68 61.38 -23.15
CA SER A 279 -125.12 61.05 -23.13
C SER A 279 -125.83 61.52 -24.41
N ASN A 280 -125.70 60.77 -25.50
CA ASN A 280 -126.84 60.29 -26.30
C ASN A 280 -126.37 59.44 -27.50
N PRO A 281 -127.23 58.51 -28.00
CA PRO A 281 -126.81 57.16 -28.37
C PRO A 281 -127.09 56.85 -29.84
N LEU A 282 -126.36 55.88 -30.41
CA LEU A 282 -126.92 54.87 -31.32
C LEU A 282 -125.92 53.74 -31.59
N THR A 283 -126.49 52.55 -31.62
CA THR A 283 -125.90 51.23 -31.45
C THR A 283 -125.42 50.60 -32.76
N ARG A 284 -124.28 49.89 -32.66
CA ARG A 284 -123.94 48.59 -33.30
C ARG A 284 -124.09 48.41 -34.82
N ALA A 285 -122.94 48.28 -35.50
CA ALA A 285 -122.44 47.05 -36.17
C ALA A 285 -121.18 47.46 -36.95
N PHE A 286 -119.99 46.93 -36.69
CA PHE A 286 -119.51 45.69 -37.30
C PHE A 286 -118.39 45.08 -36.46
N ARG A 287 -118.44 43.76 -36.32
CA ARG A 287 -117.47 42.93 -35.61
C ARG A 287 -116.78 42.01 -36.63
N ALA A 288 -115.50 41.78 -36.37
CA ALA A 288 -114.64 40.67 -36.79
C ALA A 288 -113.97 40.77 -38.18
N PHE A 289 -112.63 40.91 -38.18
CA PHE A 289 -111.72 39.78 -38.41
C PHE A 289 -110.28 40.13 -37.99
N GLY A 290 -109.59 39.17 -37.32
CA GLY A 290 -108.13 39.07 -37.34
C GLY A 290 -107.35 39.43 -36.07
N CYS A 291 -107.27 38.50 -35.12
CA CYS A 291 -106.23 38.44 -34.08
C CYS A 291 -104.88 37.99 -34.65
N ILE A 292 -103.77 38.43 -34.01
CA ILE A 292 -102.42 37.82 -33.83
C ILE A 292 -101.46 39.00 -33.53
N LEU A 293 -100.61 39.12 -32.50
CA LEU A 293 -100.20 38.41 -31.28
C LEU A 293 -99.46 39.48 -30.42
N ALA A 294 -99.81 39.70 -29.16
CA ALA A 294 -99.14 39.20 -27.94
C ALA A 294 -98.23 40.25 -27.25
N ALA A 295 -98.39 40.32 -25.93
CA ALA A 295 -97.90 41.34 -25.01
C ALA A 295 -96.36 41.36 -24.80
N PRO A 296 -95.80 42.47 -24.28
CA PRO A 296 -94.47 42.51 -23.71
C PRO A 296 -94.54 42.21 -22.20
N LEU A 297 -93.76 41.28 -21.65
CA LEU A 297 -93.49 41.25 -20.21
C LEU A 297 -92.31 40.35 -19.81
N ALA A 298 -91.55 40.86 -18.84
CA ALA A 298 -90.67 40.17 -17.90
C ALA A 298 -89.24 39.77 -18.36
N ALA A 299 -88.30 40.68 -18.05
CA ALA A 299 -86.99 40.30 -17.54
C ALA A 299 -87.10 39.73 -16.11
N ILE A 300 -86.02 39.07 -15.67
CA ILE A 300 -85.65 38.62 -14.31
C ILE A 300 -85.88 37.13 -14.05
N LEU A 301 -84.77 36.37 -13.99
CA LEU A 301 -84.43 35.47 -12.88
C LEU A 301 -82.96 35.00 -12.99
N HIS A 302 -82.35 34.82 -11.83
CA HIS A 302 -80.92 34.64 -11.50
C HIS A 302 -80.14 33.49 -12.21
N PRO A 303 -78.77 33.55 -12.21
CA PRO A 303 -77.85 32.45 -12.55
C PRO A 303 -77.81 31.42 -11.40
N PRO A 304 -77.39 30.14 -11.60
CA PRO A 304 -75.96 29.79 -11.37
C PRO A 304 -75.41 28.49 -12.04
N ALA A 305 -74.06 28.42 -12.05
CA ALA A 305 -73.18 27.26 -11.79
C ALA A 305 -73.17 26.00 -12.70
N ALA A 306 -71.99 25.71 -13.25
CA ALA A 306 -71.23 24.44 -13.15
C ALA A 306 -69.86 24.65 -13.83
N VAL A 307 -68.74 24.72 -13.08
CA VAL A 307 -67.87 23.58 -12.70
C VAL A 307 -67.08 23.03 -13.90
N GLU A 308 -65.79 23.40 -13.93
CA GLU A 308 -64.62 22.50 -13.97
C GLU A 308 -64.71 21.26 -14.88
N LEU A 309 -63.82 21.15 -15.88
CA LEU A 309 -62.78 20.11 -16.00
C LEU A 309 -62.22 19.94 -17.43
N LEU A 310 -60.95 19.49 -17.43
CA LEU A 310 -60.12 18.87 -18.47
C LEU A 310 -59.01 19.80 -19.00
N GLU A 311 -57.84 19.77 -18.37
CA GLU A 311 -56.74 18.81 -18.66
C GLU A 311 -56.34 18.86 -20.14
N GLU A 312 -55.36 19.72 -20.45
CA GLU A 312 -54.49 19.48 -21.59
C GLU A 312 -53.15 18.91 -21.09
N ALA A 313 -52.87 17.73 -21.63
CA ALA A 313 -51.65 16.96 -21.59
C ALA A 313 -50.38 17.85 -21.69
N GLY A 314 -49.29 17.57 -20.98
CA GLY A 314 -48.67 16.26 -20.96
C GLY A 314 -47.80 16.07 -22.20
N GLU A 315 -46.80 16.94 -22.39
CA GLU A 315 -45.69 16.71 -23.31
C GLU A 315 -44.81 15.58 -22.75
N ALA A 316 -44.89 14.42 -23.40
CA ALA A 316 -43.95 13.32 -23.23
C ALA A 316 -42.73 13.52 -24.16
N LEU A 317 -41.57 13.72 -23.52
CA LEU A 317 -40.27 13.09 -23.79
C LEU A 317 -39.85 12.81 -25.25
N SER A 318 -38.77 13.48 -25.68
CA SER A 318 -37.60 12.83 -26.33
C SER A 318 -36.42 13.81 -26.45
N ASN A 319 -35.57 13.84 -25.43
CA ASN A 319 -34.09 13.77 -25.51
C ASN A 319 -33.50 13.63 -24.10
#